data_AF-A0A447XB95-F1
#
_entry.id   AF-A0A447XB95-F1
#
_cell.length_a   1.000
_cell.length_b   1.000
_cell.length_c   1.000
_cell.angle_alpha   90.00
_cell.angle_beta   90.00
_cell.angle_gamma   90.00
#
_symmetry.space_group_name_H-M   'P 1'
#
loop_
_entity.id
_entity.type
_entity.pdbx_description
1 polymer ?
#
loop_
_entity_poly.entity_id
_entity_poly.type
_entity_poly.pdbx_seq_one_letter_code
_entity_poly.pdbx_strand_id
1 'polypeptide(L)' 'MAGMVGLQTAHRYGNATLLASDMVFGIGNRFANRHTGSVEKYTEGRKIVHIDIEPTQLAACCVRISALSLMLKRR' A
#
# COMPACT_ATOMS: atom_id res chain seq x y z
N MET A 1 18.19 -6.69 5.50
CA MET A 1 16.86 -7.20 5.10
C MET A 1 15.80 -6.24 5.59
N ALA A 2 14.79 -5.90 4.78
CA ALA A 2 13.78 -4.88 5.11
C ALA A 2 12.70 -5.35 6.12
N GLY A 3 12.49 -6.65 6.30
CA GLY A 3 11.56 -7.20 7.29
C GLY A 3 10.07 -7.05 6.90
N MET A 4 9.19 -7.53 7.78
CA MET A 4 7.74 -7.47 7.60
C MET A 4 7.17 -6.20 8.24
N VAL A 5 6.25 -5.53 7.56
CA VAL A 5 5.61 -4.28 8.00
C VAL A 5 4.19 -4.54 8.49
N GLY A 6 3.85 -4.01 9.67
CA GLY A 6 2.52 -4.06 10.23
C GLY A 6 2.49 -4.03 11.76
N LEU A 7 1.29 -4.18 12.31
CA LEU A 7 1.04 -4.12 13.75
C LEU A 7 1.43 -5.44 14.46
N GLN A 8 1.30 -6.58 13.77
CA GLN A 8 1.63 -7.91 14.31
C GLN A 8 2.94 -8.46 13.73
N THR A 9 3.95 -7.61 13.58
CA THR A 9 5.25 -8.01 13.02
C THR A 9 6.36 -7.88 14.04
N ALA A 10 7.25 -8.88 14.12
CA ALA A 10 8.42 -8.85 15.00
C ALA A 10 9.50 -7.84 14.52
N HIS A 11 9.40 -7.36 13.29
CA HIS A 11 10.41 -6.52 12.65
C HIS A 11 10.09 -5.03 12.80
N ARG A 12 10.43 -4.44 13.95
CA ARG A 12 10.26 -2.98 14.18
C ARG A 12 10.97 -2.12 13.12
N TYR A 13 12.12 -2.59 12.65
CA TYR A 13 12.88 -1.93 11.59
C TYR A 13 12.14 -1.91 10.25
N GLY A 14 11.21 -2.85 9.99
CA GLY A 14 10.39 -2.84 8.79
C GLY A 14 9.46 -1.64 8.76
N ASN A 15 8.78 -1.37 9.88
CA ASN A 15 7.93 -0.18 10.02
C ASN A 15 8.76 1.11 9.91
N ALA A 16 9.94 1.16 10.54
CA ALA A 16 10.82 2.32 10.44
C ALA A 16 11.32 2.56 9.00
N THR A 17 11.65 1.49 8.27
CA THR A 17 12.08 1.57 6.87
C THR A 17 10.96 2.08 5.98
N LEU A 18 9.74 1.56 6.15
CA LEU A 18 8.58 2.02 5.38
C LEU A 18 8.23 3.49 5.69
N LEU A 19 8.34 3.92 6.95
CA LEU A 19 8.15 5.32 7.31
C LEU A 19 9.29 6.23 6.82
N ALA A 20 10.50 5.71 6.60
CA ALA A 20 11.59 6.49 6.01
C ALA A 20 11.47 6.61 4.48
N SER A 21 10.64 5.80 3.82
CA SER A 21 10.47 5.82 2.37
C SER A 21 9.75 7.09 1.88
N ASP A 22 10.15 7.58 0.71
CA ASP A 22 9.50 8.65 -0.06
C ASP A 22 8.48 8.11 -1.09
N MET A 23 8.64 6.85 -1.49
CA MET A 23 7.74 6.12 -2.38
C MET A 23 7.44 4.71 -1.86
N VAL A 24 6.17 4.29 -1.95
CA VAL A 24 5.70 2.94 -1.60
C VAL A 24 4.98 2.34 -2.80
N PHE A 25 5.43 1.16 -3.22
CA PHE A 25 4.85 0.42 -4.33
C PHE A 25 4.15 -0.84 -3.79
N GLY A 26 2.82 -0.78 -3.68
CA GLY A 26 1.99 -1.91 -3.26
C GLY A 26 1.48 -2.69 -4.45
N ILE A 27 1.76 -3.99 -4.49
CA ILE A 27 1.23 -4.91 -5.51
C ILE A 27 0.37 -5.94 -4.80
N GLY A 28 -0.92 -6.03 -5.16
CA GLY A 28 -1.85 -7.00 -4.57
C GLY A 28 -2.06 -6.83 -3.05
N ASN A 29 -1.94 -5.60 -2.54
CA ASN A 29 -1.86 -5.35 -1.10
C ASN A 29 -3.09 -4.59 -0.62
N ARG A 30 -3.89 -5.19 0.25
CA ARG A 30 -5.21 -4.65 0.62
C ARG A 30 -5.18 -3.42 1.56
N PHE A 31 -3.99 -2.89 1.89
CA PHE A 31 -3.75 -1.78 2.82
C PHE A 31 -4.70 -1.75 4.04
N ALA A 32 -4.88 -2.91 4.67
CA ALA A 32 -5.80 -3.05 5.81
C ALA A 32 -5.27 -2.33 7.06
N ASN A 33 -6.16 -2.04 8.02
CA ASN A 33 -5.84 -1.31 9.25
C ASN A 33 -4.67 -1.91 10.05
N ARG A 34 -4.43 -3.21 9.95
CA ARG A 34 -3.30 -3.89 10.61
C ARG A 34 -1.94 -3.63 9.96
N HIS A 35 -1.94 -3.12 8.73
CA HIS A 35 -0.73 -2.75 7.99
C HIS A 35 -0.50 -1.24 8.03
N THR A 36 -1.56 -0.45 7.83
CA THR A 36 -1.47 1.02 7.75
C THR A 36 -1.55 1.69 9.12
N GLY A 37 -2.35 1.17 10.06
CA GLY A 37 -2.65 1.83 11.32
C GLY A 37 -3.37 3.15 11.08
N SER A 38 -2.67 4.27 11.25
CA SER A 38 -3.18 5.60 10.90
C SER A 38 -2.82 5.94 9.45
N VAL A 39 -3.84 6.10 8.61
CA VAL A 39 -3.67 6.43 7.19
C VAL A 39 -2.93 7.75 7.01
N GLU A 40 -3.21 8.75 7.85
CA GLU A 40 -2.55 10.07 7.80
C GLU A 40 -1.04 9.95 7.98
N LYS A 41 -0.60 9.16 8.98
CA LYS A 41 0.82 8.92 9.23
C LYS A 41 1.47 8.06 8.15
N TYR A 42 0.70 7.13 7.60
CA TYR A 42 1.17 6.26 6.52
C TYR A 42 1.43 7.05 5.22
N THR A 43 0.56 8.02 4.88
CA THR A 43 0.67 8.82 3.65
C THR A 43 1.52 10.08 3.77
N GLU A 44 1.83 10.52 4.99
CA GLU A 44 2.53 11.79 5.25
C GLU A 44 3.85 11.90 4.45
N GLY A 45 3.84 12.72 3.39
CA GLY A 45 5.00 12.98 2.55
C GLY A 45 5.40 11.85 1.57
N ARG A 46 4.56 10.82 1.38
CA ARG A 46 4.90 9.63 0.59
C ARG A 46 4.04 9.46 -0.65
N LYS A 47 4.67 9.09 -1.76
CA LYS A 47 3.97 8.69 -2.99
C LYS A 47 3.63 7.21 -2.95
N ILE A 48 2.36 6.89 -2.86
CA ILE A 48 1.90 5.50 -2.81
C ILE A 48 1.31 5.13 -4.17
N VAL A 49 1.88 4.10 -4.78
CA VAL A 49 1.38 3.48 -6.00
C VAL A 49 0.84 2.11 -5.64
N HIS A 50 -0.41 1.84 -6.03
CA HIS A 50 -1.09 0.58 -5.76
C HIS A 50 -1.53 -0.04 -7.06
N ILE A 51 -1.10 -1.27 -7.28
CA ILE A 51 -1.50 -2.12 -8.38
C ILE A 51 -2.29 -3.28 -7.79
N ASP A 52 -3.58 -3.31 -8.09
CA ASP A 52 -4.47 -4.42 -7.75
C ASP A 52 -5.31 -4.82 -8.96
N ILE A 53 -5.73 -6.09 -8.96
CA ILE A 53 -6.63 -6.67 -9.96
C ILE A 53 -8.07 -6.21 -9.72
N GLU A 54 -8.43 -6.01 -8.46
CA GLU A 54 -9.78 -5.67 -8.04
C GLU A 54 -9.90 -4.15 -7.80
N PRO A 55 -10.78 -3.44 -8.55
CA PRO A 55 -10.89 -1.99 -8.44
C PRO A 55 -11.49 -1.50 -7.11
N THR A 56 -12.17 -2.38 -6.36
CA THR A 56 -12.75 -2.06 -5.05
C THR A 56 -11.71 -1.99 -3.93
N GLN A 57 -10.52 -2.55 -4.14
CA GLN A 57 -9.44 -2.58 -3.14
C GLN A 57 -8.51 -1.37 -3.20
N LEU A 58 -8.80 -0.41 -4.09
CA LEU A 58 -8.13 0.88 -4.09
C LEU A 58 -8.57 1.70 -2.87
N ALA A 59 -7.71 1.72 -1.84
CA ALA A 59 -7.87 2.62 -0.71
C ALA A 59 -7.73 4.08 -1.15
N ALA A 60 -8.45 4.99 -0.47
CA ALA A 60 -8.47 6.43 -0.76
C ALA A 60 -7.08 7.11 -0.65
N CYS A 61 -6.10 6.44 -0.05
CA CYS A 61 -4.78 6.99 0.22
C CYS A 61 -3.80 6.84 -0.97
N CYS A 62 -4.23 6.24 -2.08
CA CYS A 62 -3.33 5.84 -3.17
C CYS A 62 -3.52 6.61 -4.50
N VAL A 63 -2.41 6.84 -5.21
CA VAL A 63 -2.42 7.29 -6.62
C VAL A 63 -2.85 6.12 -7.52
N ARG A 64 -3.89 6.33 -8.34
CA ARG A 64 -4.48 5.27 -9.17
C ARG A 64 -3.64 4.99 -10.41
N ILE A 65 -3.08 3.77 -10.51
CA ILE A 65 -2.66 3.15 -11.78
C ILE A 65 -3.49 1.88 -11.94
N SER A 66 -4.79 2.03 -12.25
CA SER A 66 -5.67 0.87 -12.48
C SER A 66 -5.39 0.29 -13.87
N ALA A 67 -4.41 -0.60 -13.98
CA ALA A 67 -4.04 -1.22 -15.26
C ALA A 67 -5.07 -2.27 -15.74
N LEU A 68 -5.87 -2.87 -14.84
CA LEU A 68 -6.68 -4.05 -15.20
C LEU A 68 -8.18 -3.81 -15.36
N SER A 69 -8.74 -2.70 -14.84
CA SER A 69 -10.16 -2.39 -15.04
C SER A 69 -10.50 -2.14 -16.52
N LEU A 70 -9.52 -1.72 -17.33
CA LEU A 70 -9.68 -1.56 -18.78
C LEU A 70 -9.64 -2.88 -19.56
N MET A 71 -9.02 -3.95 -19.01
CA MET A 71 -8.91 -5.25 -19.70
C MET A 71 -10.04 -6.23 -19.35
N LEU A 72 -10.57 -6.20 -18.12
CA LEU A 72 -11.63 -7.14 -17.69
C LEU A 72 -13.06 -6.70 -18.04
N LYS A 73 -13.30 -5.42 -18.37
CA LYS A 73 -14.60 -4.94 -18.89
C LYS A 73 -14.76 -5.11 -20.41
N ARG A 74 -13.80 -5.75 -21.08
CA ARG A 74 -13.84 -6.09 -22.52
C ARG A 74 -14.21 -7.55 -22.79
N ARG A 75 -14.87 -8.23 -21.85
CA ARG A 75 -15.57 -9.49 -22.10
C ARG A 75 -17.02 -9.37 -21.65
#